data_AF-A0A5E4YW60-F1
#
_entry.id   AF-A0A5E4YW60-F1
#
_cell.length_a   1.000
_cell.length_b   1.000
_cell.length_c   1.000
_cell.angle_alpha   90.00
_cell.angle_beta   90.00
_cell.angle_gamma   90.00
#
_symmetry.space_group_name_H-M   'P 1'
#
loop_
_entity.id
_entity.type
_entity.pdbx_description
1 polymer ?
#
loop_
_entity_poly.entity_id
_entity_poly.type
_entity_poly.pdbx_seq_one_letter_code
_entity_poly.pdbx_strand_id
1 'polypeptide(L)'
;MDPINDEENPDSGYQLDPNEPLVLLLGWVDHEGILSSLKATGRQYKKKLVDSSPQNWSTIADLFDQFTVSAVVGKLPAHVLHLIVLEQYRGVRDRLFSAIGSVRNQIFLYEDIFTGKQSDSSNAEYFSYPDPAVIDEALAFLKSHNVEVIPYARKAEVTVLADAFLDETDRNLIFRLYVPIGRIWSGEADRFLQLFQDYLVRVERLQVRLDQKRTEHGVVYEFHGHPPEGQRSLVSEFGDFSELMRLFQSDVEAAAAEVASKGASAQEIERIVTRYAKEARRLQLDLRHEAEAKSVAIRHRLESELMDLDPSPKEWIEISKLVTQSIPSMSEAIIGDPLYLGRPTQPLGPSTTNITYNLRPQFISSVSSVIAEEINGNQHFEPEHHRLLELASQHGGSRAKELETAVYEVADKGVEKVDRLKAKQKLTAFLIELGKKTGDLAFGVLQSYIEKQLGL
;
A
#
# COMPACT_ATOMS: atom_id res chain seq x y z
N MET A 1 -32.13 36.79 7.55
CA MET A 1 -31.30 36.91 6.34
C MET A 1 -30.32 38.02 6.63
N ASP A 2 -29.25 37.66 7.34
CA ASP A 2 -28.12 38.55 7.59
C ASP A 2 -27.05 38.23 6.53
N PRO A 3 -26.39 39.24 5.96
CA PRO A 3 -25.35 39.03 4.96
C PRO A 3 -24.15 38.39 5.65
N ILE A 4 -23.69 37.26 5.11
CA ILE A 4 -22.44 36.62 5.51
C ILE A 4 -21.31 37.59 5.13
N ASN A 5 -20.62 38.10 6.15
CA ASN A 5 -19.45 38.94 6.04
C ASN A 5 -18.34 38.18 5.27
N ASP A 6 -17.96 38.71 4.10
CA ASP A 6 -16.73 38.40 3.36
C ASP A 6 -15.50 39.01 4.08
N GLU A 7 -15.32 38.75 5.38
CA GLU A 7 -14.14 39.19 6.14
C GLU A 7 -13.45 37.99 6.77
N GLU A 8 -12.51 37.41 6.02
CA GLU A 8 -11.14 37.03 6.43
C GLU A 8 -10.57 36.08 5.37
N ASN A 9 -10.10 36.65 4.26
CA ASN A 9 -9.28 35.94 3.28
C ASN A 9 -7.81 36.29 3.62
N PRO A 10 -7.03 35.41 4.28
CA PRO A 10 -5.65 35.73 4.69
C PRO A 10 -4.64 35.77 3.51
N ASP A 11 -5.11 35.73 2.26
CA ASP A 11 -4.30 35.59 1.04
C ASP A 11 -4.09 36.89 0.24
N SER A 12 -4.34 38.07 0.81
CA SER A 12 -4.28 39.35 0.08
C SER A 12 -2.86 39.87 -0.28
N GLY A 13 -1.86 38.98 -0.38
CA GLY A 13 -0.50 39.35 -0.79
C GLY A 13 0.35 38.25 -1.42
N TYR A 14 -0.17 37.03 -1.60
CA TYR A 14 0.59 35.91 -2.16
C TYR A 14 0.30 35.78 -3.67
N GLN A 15 1.21 36.28 -4.51
CA GLN A 15 1.09 36.12 -5.96
C GLN A 15 1.60 34.73 -6.34
N LEU A 16 0.70 33.88 -6.83
CA LEU A 16 1.01 32.53 -7.26
C LEU A 16 1.96 32.58 -8.47
N ASP A 17 3.11 31.92 -8.38
CA ASP A 17 4.04 31.72 -9.49
C ASP A 17 3.57 30.51 -10.32
N PRO A 18 3.32 30.67 -11.63
CA PRO A 18 3.01 29.56 -12.52
C PRO A 18 4.14 28.53 -12.66
N ASN A 19 5.39 28.91 -12.35
CA ASN A 19 6.56 28.04 -12.48
C ASN A 19 6.81 27.19 -11.22
N GLU A 20 6.14 27.47 -10.10
CA GLU A 20 6.25 26.69 -8.88
C GLU A 20 5.08 25.70 -8.73
N PRO A 21 5.35 24.49 -8.18
CA PRO A 21 4.30 23.50 -8.00
C PRO A 21 3.25 23.97 -6.99
N LEU A 22 1.98 23.81 -7.36
CA LEU A 22 0.83 24.24 -6.55
C LEU A 22 0.23 23.05 -5.76
N VAL A 23 0.03 23.23 -4.45
CA VAL A 23 -0.79 22.34 -3.63
C VAL A 23 -2.22 22.88 -3.55
N LEU A 24 -3.20 22.08 -3.95
CA LEU A 24 -4.60 22.46 -3.91
C LEU A 24 -5.27 21.92 -2.63
N LEU A 25 -5.82 22.82 -1.82
CA LEU A 25 -6.58 22.48 -0.63
C LEU A 25 -8.08 22.56 -0.90
N LEU A 26 -8.79 21.43 -0.82
CA LEU A 26 -10.22 21.34 -1.11
C LEU A 26 -11.06 21.26 0.17
N GLY A 27 -11.96 22.21 0.36
CA GLY A 27 -12.83 22.28 1.54
C GLY A 27 -12.12 22.81 2.78
N TRP A 28 -12.61 22.41 3.95
CA TRP A 28 -12.14 22.90 5.26
C TRP A 28 -11.00 22.02 5.80
N VAL A 29 -9.86 22.05 5.10
CA VAL A 29 -8.62 21.33 5.44
C VAL A 29 -7.52 22.28 5.90
N ASP A 30 -7.79 23.58 5.93
CA ASP A 30 -6.86 24.66 6.25
C ASP A 30 -6.62 24.82 7.76
N HIS A 31 -6.59 23.72 8.50
CA HIS A 31 -6.24 23.73 9.91
C HIS A 31 -4.81 24.26 10.09
N GLU A 32 -4.58 24.97 11.20
CA GLU A 32 -3.34 25.70 11.50
C GLU A 32 -2.08 24.85 11.28
N GLY A 33 -2.12 23.54 11.58
CA GLY A 33 -1.01 22.62 11.35
C GLY A 33 -0.63 22.45 9.87
N ILE A 34 -1.61 22.28 8.98
CA ILE A 34 -1.36 22.07 7.54
C ILE A 34 -0.85 23.36 6.90
N LEU A 35 -1.49 24.50 7.19
CA LEU A 35 -1.03 25.79 6.66
C LEU A 35 0.36 26.15 7.17
N SER A 36 0.67 25.86 8.44
CA SER A 36 2.00 26.11 9.01
C SER A 36 3.07 25.23 8.35
N SER A 37 2.77 23.96 8.10
CA SER A 37 3.66 23.05 7.38
C SER A 37 3.93 23.51 5.94
N LEU A 38 2.88 23.89 5.20
CA LEU A 38 3.00 24.43 3.84
C LEU A 38 3.84 25.71 3.81
N LYS A 39 3.63 26.63 4.77
CA LYS A 39 4.41 27.86 4.89
C LYS A 39 5.87 27.59 5.27
N ALA A 40 6.11 26.67 6.21
CA ALA A 40 7.46 26.31 6.66
C ALA A 40 8.29 25.62 5.56
N THR A 41 7.64 24.82 4.73
CA THR A 41 8.24 24.16 3.56
C THR A 41 8.33 25.07 2.33
N GLY A 42 7.77 26.29 2.40
CA GLY A 42 7.78 27.26 1.31
C GLY A 42 6.88 26.89 0.13
N ARG A 43 5.88 26.02 0.35
CA ARG A 43 5.00 25.55 -0.73
C ARG A 43 3.95 26.59 -1.10
N GLN A 44 3.78 26.77 -2.41
CA GLN A 44 2.65 27.47 -2.96
C GLN A 44 1.38 26.63 -2.78
N TYR A 45 0.35 27.21 -2.16
CA TYR A 45 -0.95 26.55 -1.98
C TYR A 45 -2.11 27.46 -2.35
N LYS A 46 -3.25 26.84 -2.67
CA LYS A 46 -4.51 27.57 -2.90
C LYS A 46 -5.69 26.82 -2.30
N LYS A 47 -6.50 27.53 -1.52
CA LYS A 47 -7.72 26.98 -0.93
C LYS A 47 -8.92 27.18 -1.86
N LYS A 48 -9.72 26.14 -2.04
CA LYS A 48 -10.98 26.18 -2.79
C LYS A 48 -12.07 25.38 -2.08
N LEU A 49 -13.29 25.92 -2.09
CA LEU A 49 -14.47 25.23 -1.55
C LEU A 49 -15.20 24.51 -2.68
N VAL A 50 -15.35 23.20 -2.54
CA VAL A 50 -16.08 22.34 -3.48
C VAL A 50 -17.57 22.23 -3.15
N ASP A 51 -17.98 22.72 -1.98
CA ASP A 51 -19.39 23.00 -1.66
C ASP A 51 -19.81 24.32 -2.33
N SER A 52 -20.03 24.27 -3.64
CA SER A 52 -20.17 25.46 -4.48
C SER A 52 -20.80 25.15 -5.84
N SER A 53 -21.06 26.18 -6.65
CA SER A 53 -21.70 26.06 -7.97
C SER A 53 -20.84 25.34 -9.01
N PRO A 54 -21.44 24.80 -10.09
CA PRO A 54 -20.69 24.17 -11.19
C PRO A 54 -19.67 25.09 -11.84
N GLN A 55 -19.95 26.40 -11.91
CA GLN A 55 -19.00 27.39 -12.43
C GLN A 55 -17.74 27.44 -11.56
N ASN A 56 -17.88 27.40 -10.23
CA ASN A 56 -16.72 27.39 -9.35
C ASN A 56 -15.90 26.10 -9.55
N TRP A 57 -16.54 24.93 -9.73
CA TRP A 57 -15.81 23.69 -10.05
C TRP A 57 -15.03 23.80 -11.36
N SER A 58 -15.56 24.50 -12.35
CA SER A 58 -14.81 24.77 -13.58
C SER A 58 -13.58 25.63 -13.30
N THR A 59 -13.71 26.67 -12.47
CA THR A 59 -12.54 27.49 -12.09
C THR A 59 -11.49 26.71 -11.31
N ILE A 60 -11.89 25.69 -10.54
CA ILE A 60 -10.95 24.80 -9.85
C ILE A 60 -10.23 23.93 -10.88
N ALA A 61 -10.96 23.37 -11.85
CA ALA A 61 -10.37 22.60 -12.94
C ALA A 61 -9.40 23.45 -13.77
N ASP A 62 -9.73 24.72 -14.04
CA ASP A 62 -8.86 25.65 -14.77
C ASP A 62 -7.52 25.90 -14.06
N LEU A 63 -7.40 25.67 -12.75
CA LEU A 63 -6.12 25.77 -12.04
C LEU A 63 -5.11 24.71 -12.48
N PHE A 64 -5.58 23.52 -12.88
CA PHE A 64 -4.71 22.45 -13.40
C PHE A 64 -4.15 22.78 -14.78
N ASP A 65 -4.84 23.65 -15.53
CA ASP A 65 -4.36 24.13 -16.83
C ASP A 65 -3.41 25.33 -16.67
N GLN A 66 -3.55 26.10 -15.58
CA GLN A 66 -2.77 27.32 -15.31
C GLN A 66 -1.49 27.07 -14.51
N PHE A 67 -1.48 26.02 -13.68
CA PHE A 67 -0.39 25.71 -12.75
C PHE A 67 -0.06 24.23 -12.79
N THR A 68 1.22 23.90 -12.56
CA THR A 68 1.63 22.52 -12.31
C THR A 68 1.19 22.12 -10.90
N VAL A 69 0.03 21.47 -10.78
CA VAL A 69 -0.47 20.99 -9.48
C VAL A 69 0.32 19.75 -9.06
N SER A 70 0.99 19.81 -7.91
CA SER A 70 1.76 18.67 -7.39
C SER A 70 0.91 17.71 -6.55
N ALA A 71 -0.03 18.26 -5.78
CA ALA A 71 -0.86 17.47 -4.87
C ALA A 71 -2.21 18.13 -4.59
N VAL A 72 -3.21 17.29 -4.28
CA VAL A 72 -4.54 17.71 -3.84
C VAL A 72 -4.84 17.10 -2.47
N VAL A 73 -5.11 17.94 -1.47
CA VAL A 73 -5.57 17.48 -0.16
C VAL A 73 -6.94 18.06 0.10
N GLY A 74 -7.92 17.20 0.38
CA GLY A 74 -9.31 17.65 0.48
C GLY A 74 -10.07 17.00 1.62
N LYS A 75 -11.12 17.69 2.08
CA LYS A 75 -12.10 17.13 3.01
C LYS A 75 -13.48 17.43 2.47
N LEU A 76 -14.22 16.39 2.14
CA LEU A 76 -15.54 16.53 1.54
C LEU A 76 -16.63 16.27 2.58
N PRO A 77 -17.59 17.20 2.75
CA PRO A 77 -18.80 16.90 3.49
C PRO A 77 -19.72 15.99 2.67
N ALA A 78 -20.64 15.29 3.33
CA ALA A 78 -21.60 14.39 2.67
C ALA A 78 -22.42 15.08 1.57
N HIS A 79 -22.75 16.37 1.75
CA HIS A 79 -23.47 17.15 0.75
C HIS A 79 -22.71 17.21 -0.61
N VAL A 80 -21.38 17.28 -0.61
CA VAL A 80 -20.60 17.31 -1.86
C VAL A 80 -20.73 15.99 -2.63
N LEU A 81 -20.90 14.86 -1.95
CA LEU A 81 -21.18 13.58 -2.61
C LEU A 81 -22.50 13.61 -3.37
N HIS A 82 -23.52 14.31 -2.83
CA HIS A 82 -24.75 14.53 -3.55
C HIS A 82 -24.53 15.40 -4.80
N LEU A 83 -23.75 16.49 -4.68
CA LEU A 83 -23.42 17.36 -5.82
C LEU A 83 -22.72 16.60 -6.95
N ILE A 84 -21.85 15.63 -6.63
CA ILE A 84 -21.18 14.79 -7.63
C ILE A 84 -22.20 14.06 -8.51
N VAL A 85 -23.32 13.58 -7.95
CA VAL A 85 -24.31 12.78 -8.69
C VAL A 85 -25.31 13.64 -9.47
N LEU A 86 -25.52 14.89 -9.06
CA LEU A 86 -26.47 15.81 -9.69
C LEU A 86 -26.16 16.07 -11.17
N GLU A 87 -27.20 16.07 -12.00
CA GLU A 87 -27.11 16.24 -13.45
C GLU A 87 -26.40 17.55 -13.85
N GLN A 88 -26.65 18.63 -13.12
CA GLN A 88 -26.05 19.94 -13.37
C GLN A 88 -24.51 19.99 -13.20
N TYR A 89 -23.93 19.03 -12.46
CA TYR A 89 -22.48 18.94 -12.26
C TYR A 89 -21.80 17.94 -13.20
N ARG A 90 -22.57 17.11 -13.95
CA ARG A 90 -22.01 16.03 -14.79
C ARG A 90 -20.94 16.51 -15.77
N GLY A 91 -21.15 17.65 -16.43
CA GLY A 91 -20.19 18.17 -17.40
C GLY A 91 -18.86 18.62 -16.78
N VAL A 92 -18.88 19.10 -15.53
CA VAL A 92 -17.69 19.67 -14.88
C VAL A 92 -17.00 18.67 -13.95
N ARG A 93 -17.77 17.77 -13.32
CA ARG A 93 -17.23 16.76 -12.40
C ARG A 93 -16.19 15.87 -13.08
N ASP A 94 -16.44 15.44 -14.31
CA ASP A 94 -15.55 14.52 -15.01
C ASP A 94 -14.19 15.20 -15.26
N ARG A 95 -14.20 16.46 -15.71
CA ARG A 95 -12.99 17.26 -15.91
C ARG A 95 -12.23 17.48 -14.60
N LEU A 96 -12.93 17.92 -13.55
CA LEU A 96 -12.31 18.24 -12.26
C LEU A 96 -11.71 16.98 -11.59
N PHE A 97 -12.48 15.90 -11.47
CA PHE A 97 -12.02 14.70 -10.78
C PHE A 97 -11.04 13.88 -11.61
N SER A 98 -11.08 13.94 -12.95
CA SER A 98 -9.99 13.42 -13.79
C SER A 98 -8.68 14.18 -13.55
N ALA A 99 -8.74 15.50 -13.43
CA ALA A 99 -7.55 16.32 -13.14
C ALA A 99 -7.00 16.02 -11.73
N ILE A 100 -7.87 15.93 -10.72
CA ILE A 100 -7.46 15.53 -9.36
C ILE A 100 -6.83 14.13 -9.36
N GLY A 101 -7.45 13.18 -10.07
CA GLY A 101 -6.97 11.80 -10.19
C GLY A 101 -5.66 11.62 -10.94
N SER A 102 -5.27 12.61 -11.75
CA SER A 102 -4.01 12.61 -12.51
C SER A 102 -2.78 12.98 -11.66
N VAL A 103 -3.00 13.55 -10.47
CA VAL A 103 -1.95 13.96 -9.53
C VAL A 103 -2.10 13.21 -8.22
N ARG A 104 -1.09 13.28 -7.34
CA ARG A 104 -1.21 12.72 -5.99
C ARG A 104 -2.36 13.41 -5.28
N ASN A 105 -3.29 12.65 -4.74
CA ASN A 105 -4.46 13.21 -4.09
C ASN A 105 -4.83 12.39 -2.85
N GLN A 106 -5.36 13.08 -1.84
CA GLN A 106 -5.87 12.45 -0.63
C GLN A 106 -7.10 13.22 -0.14
N ILE A 107 -8.25 12.55 -0.18
CA ILE A 107 -9.55 13.12 0.16
C ILE A 107 -10.10 12.46 1.41
N PHE A 108 -10.34 13.27 2.44
CA PHE A 108 -10.87 12.83 3.72
C PHE A 108 -12.41 12.86 3.74
N LEU A 109 -13.00 11.75 4.14
CA LEU A 109 -14.43 11.62 4.41
C LEU A 109 -14.66 11.17 5.84
N TYR A 110 -15.71 11.67 6.48
CA TYR A 110 -16.06 11.24 7.82
C TYR A 110 -16.55 9.79 7.80
N GLU A 111 -16.09 8.95 8.73
CA GLU A 111 -16.35 7.50 8.72
C GLU A 111 -17.85 7.14 8.72
N ASP A 112 -18.68 7.94 9.39
CA ASP A 112 -20.14 7.79 9.42
C ASP A 112 -20.80 7.87 8.05
N ILE A 113 -20.21 8.62 7.11
CA ILE A 113 -20.72 8.74 5.73
C ILE A 113 -20.70 7.37 5.06
N PHE A 114 -19.69 6.55 5.38
CA PHE A 114 -19.61 5.22 4.82
C PHE A 114 -20.57 4.24 5.47
N THR A 115 -20.79 4.35 6.78
CA THR A 115 -21.72 3.45 7.49
C THR A 115 -23.19 3.84 7.30
N GLY A 116 -23.45 5.06 6.83
CA GLY A 116 -24.78 5.64 6.72
C GLY A 116 -25.44 5.91 8.07
N LYS A 117 -24.70 5.77 9.18
CA LYS A 117 -25.17 5.99 10.55
C LYS A 117 -24.59 7.29 11.05
N GLN A 118 -25.43 8.30 11.22
CA GLN A 118 -25.04 9.56 11.83
C GLN A 118 -24.96 9.36 13.34
N SER A 119 -23.74 9.27 13.89
CA SER A 119 -23.52 9.07 15.32
C SER A 119 -23.85 10.33 16.15
N ASP A 120 -23.74 11.51 15.56
CA ASP A 120 -24.11 12.81 16.16
C ASP A 120 -25.60 13.12 15.98
N SER A 121 -26.41 12.84 17.01
CA SER A 121 -27.85 13.12 17.05
C SER A 121 -28.21 14.61 16.97
N SER A 122 -27.28 15.51 17.33
CA SER A 122 -27.46 16.96 17.32
C SER A 122 -27.33 17.61 15.93
N ASN A 123 -26.59 16.99 15.00
CA ASN A 123 -26.45 17.46 13.61
C ASN A 123 -27.43 16.79 12.63
N ALA A 124 -28.04 15.67 13.04
CA ALA A 124 -28.98 14.89 12.24
C ALA A 124 -30.27 15.64 11.90
N GLU A 125 -30.69 16.61 12.73
CA GLU A 125 -31.89 17.42 12.48
C GLU A 125 -31.71 18.48 11.38
N TYR A 126 -30.47 18.86 11.03
CA TYR A 126 -30.20 19.97 10.11
C TYR A 126 -29.57 19.55 8.78
N PHE A 127 -28.79 18.45 8.75
CA PHE A 127 -28.18 17.92 7.54
C PHE A 127 -28.26 16.40 7.54
N SER A 128 -29.36 15.88 6.98
CA SER A 128 -29.49 14.44 6.73
C SER A 128 -28.48 14.03 5.67
N TYR A 129 -27.81 12.89 5.87
CA TYR A 129 -26.95 12.33 4.85
C TYR A 129 -27.76 11.97 3.59
N PRO A 130 -27.17 12.10 2.38
CA PRO A 130 -27.81 11.65 1.16
C PRO A 130 -28.19 10.17 1.25
N ASP A 131 -29.13 9.75 0.40
CA ASP A 131 -29.48 8.33 0.27
C ASP A 131 -28.22 7.48 0.07
N PRO A 132 -28.05 6.35 0.77
CA PRO A 132 -26.94 5.43 0.59
C PRO A 132 -26.62 5.11 -0.88
N ALA A 133 -27.64 5.01 -1.75
CA ALA A 133 -27.43 4.78 -3.18
C ALA A 133 -26.66 5.92 -3.87
N VAL A 134 -26.93 7.17 -3.48
CA VAL A 134 -26.23 8.36 -4.00
C VAL A 134 -24.79 8.40 -3.48
N ILE A 135 -24.58 8.05 -2.21
CA ILE A 135 -23.24 7.98 -1.61
C ILE A 135 -22.41 6.91 -2.34
N ASP A 136 -22.97 5.73 -2.57
CA ASP A 136 -22.27 4.64 -3.24
C ASP A 136 -21.97 4.97 -4.72
N GLU A 137 -22.88 5.64 -5.43
CA GLU A 137 -22.60 6.15 -6.79
C GLU A 137 -21.46 7.17 -6.78
N ALA A 138 -21.46 8.13 -5.85
CA ALA A 138 -20.42 9.13 -5.73
C ALA A 138 -19.06 8.51 -5.38
N LEU A 139 -19.01 7.54 -4.46
CA LEU A 139 -17.78 6.84 -4.09
C LEU A 139 -17.25 5.98 -5.24
N ALA A 140 -18.13 5.30 -5.98
CA ALA A 140 -17.75 4.57 -7.18
C ALA A 140 -17.18 5.51 -8.26
N PHE A 141 -17.78 6.69 -8.41
CA PHE A 141 -17.31 7.73 -9.31
C PHE A 141 -15.90 8.21 -8.94
N LEU A 142 -15.66 8.57 -7.67
CA LEU A 142 -14.34 8.99 -7.18
C LEU A 142 -13.29 7.91 -7.42
N LYS A 143 -13.62 6.65 -7.12
CA LYS A 143 -12.73 5.50 -7.34
C LYS A 143 -12.39 5.29 -8.81
N SER A 144 -13.38 5.43 -9.71
CA SER A 144 -13.15 5.30 -11.16
C SER A 144 -12.23 6.37 -11.74
N HIS A 145 -12.08 7.49 -11.03
CA HIS A 145 -11.18 8.59 -11.39
C HIS A 145 -9.90 8.61 -10.56
N ASN A 146 -9.50 7.49 -9.93
CA ASN A 146 -8.27 7.40 -9.12
C ASN A 146 -8.18 8.44 -7.98
N VAL A 147 -9.32 8.82 -7.41
CA VAL A 147 -9.35 9.69 -6.24
C VAL A 147 -9.23 8.83 -4.97
N GLU A 148 -8.15 9.03 -4.21
CA GLU A 148 -7.92 8.29 -2.96
C GLU A 148 -8.78 8.89 -1.84
N VAL A 149 -9.69 8.07 -1.33
CA VAL A 149 -10.59 8.45 -0.25
C VAL A 149 -10.16 7.77 1.04
N ILE A 150 -9.92 8.57 2.09
CA ILE A 150 -9.48 8.11 3.40
C ILE A 150 -10.53 8.46 4.46
N PRO A 151 -11.05 7.48 5.22
CA PRO A 151 -11.95 7.75 6.33
C PRO A 151 -11.21 8.44 7.48
N TYR A 152 -11.93 9.27 8.24
CA TYR A 152 -11.42 9.82 9.49
C TYR A 152 -12.54 9.89 10.54
N ALA A 153 -12.14 9.80 11.81
CA ALA A 153 -13.04 9.93 12.96
C ALA A 153 -12.80 11.25 13.71
N ARG A 154 -11.53 11.65 13.87
CA ARG A 154 -11.16 12.85 14.63
C ARG A 154 -10.49 13.87 13.72
N LYS A 155 -10.78 15.17 13.92
CA LYS A 155 -10.15 16.26 13.15
C LYS A 155 -8.62 16.27 13.26
N ALA A 156 -8.07 15.85 14.40
CA ALA A 156 -6.63 15.75 14.60
C ALA A 156 -5.96 14.73 13.67
N GLU A 157 -6.67 13.65 13.29
CA GLU A 157 -6.16 12.65 12.36
C GLU A 157 -5.96 13.26 10.96
N VAL A 158 -6.90 14.12 10.52
CA VAL A 158 -6.82 14.81 9.22
C VAL A 158 -5.55 15.65 9.15
N THR A 159 -5.25 16.44 10.18
CA THR A 159 -4.04 17.27 10.22
C THR A 159 -2.77 16.44 10.11
N VAL A 160 -2.65 15.37 10.90
CA VAL A 160 -1.47 14.52 10.93
C VAL A 160 -1.29 13.75 9.62
N LEU A 161 -2.38 13.21 9.06
CA LEU A 161 -2.33 12.43 7.82
C LEU A 161 -2.09 13.31 6.59
N ALA A 162 -2.65 14.52 6.56
CA ALA A 162 -2.39 15.47 5.49
C ALA A 162 -0.93 15.93 5.49
N ASP A 163 -0.36 16.22 6.65
CA ASP A 163 1.03 16.61 6.79
C ASP A 163 1.98 15.49 6.33
N ALA A 164 1.73 14.25 6.77
CA ALA A 164 2.49 13.09 6.34
C ALA A 164 2.42 12.85 4.83
N PHE A 165 1.22 12.97 4.24
CA PHE A 165 1.03 12.86 2.80
C PHE A 165 1.79 13.92 2.00
N LEU A 166 1.78 15.16 2.52
CA LEU A 166 2.51 16.26 1.92
C LEU A 166 4.02 16.03 2.00
N ASP A 167 4.57 15.57 3.13
CA ASP A 167 5.99 15.23 3.26
C ASP A 167 6.40 14.06 2.33
N GLU A 168 5.59 13.00 2.25
CA GLU A 168 5.83 11.88 1.33
C GLU A 168 5.80 12.30 -0.15
N THR A 169 4.94 13.26 -0.49
CA THR A 169 4.87 13.82 -1.84
C THR A 169 6.14 14.60 -2.17
N ASP A 170 6.67 15.40 -1.25
CA ASP A 170 7.94 16.11 -1.44
C ASP A 170 9.13 15.16 -1.55
N ARG A 171 9.13 14.10 -0.75
CA ARG A 171 10.14 13.05 -0.84
C ARG A 171 9.95 12.15 -2.06
N ASN A 172 8.92 12.37 -2.88
CA ASN A 172 8.57 11.55 -4.03
C ASN A 172 8.54 10.05 -3.70
N LEU A 173 7.87 9.67 -2.60
CA LEU A 173 7.73 8.26 -2.22
C LEU A 173 6.97 7.50 -3.29
N ILE A 174 7.61 6.59 -4.02
CA ILE A 174 6.99 5.84 -5.11
C ILE A 174 6.32 4.57 -4.59
N PHE A 175 7.01 3.81 -3.74
CA PHE A 175 6.42 2.65 -3.07
C PHE A 175 7.03 2.42 -1.70
N ARG A 176 6.23 1.77 -0.84
CA ARG A 176 6.63 1.31 0.49
C ARG A 176 6.35 -0.19 0.62
N LEU A 177 7.27 -0.92 1.23
CA LEU A 177 7.16 -2.35 1.49
C LEU A 177 7.60 -2.66 2.92
N TYR A 178 6.79 -3.43 3.65
CA TYR A 178 7.18 -3.99 4.94
C TYR A 178 7.65 -5.43 4.78
N VAL A 179 8.85 -5.75 5.28
CA VAL A 179 9.39 -7.11 5.31
C VAL A 179 9.55 -7.58 6.77
N PRO A 180 8.80 -8.59 7.22
CA PRO A 180 8.95 -9.15 8.56
C PRO A 180 10.30 -9.88 8.73
N ILE A 181 10.95 -9.70 9.87
CA ILE A 181 12.25 -10.36 10.16
C ILE A 181 12.10 -11.89 10.16
N GLY A 182 10.98 -12.41 10.65
CA GLY A 182 10.73 -13.85 10.73
C GLY A 182 10.44 -14.51 9.39
N ARG A 183 10.30 -13.74 8.30
CA ARG A 183 9.85 -14.26 7.01
C ARG A 183 10.93 -15.08 6.31
N ILE A 184 10.53 -16.05 5.48
CA ILE A 184 11.46 -16.69 4.54
C ILE A 184 12.04 -15.63 3.60
N TRP A 185 13.37 -15.55 3.55
CA TRP A 185 14.14 -14.60 2.74
C TRP A 185 14.15 -13.16 3.24
N SER A 186 13.81 -12.93 4.51
CA SER A 186 13.92 -11.60 5.10
C SER A 186 15.36 -11.09 5.11
N GLY A 187 16.34 -11.98 5.28
CA GLY A 187 17.76 -11.65 5.27
C GLY A 187 18.27 -11.20 3.90
N GLU A 188 17.74 -11.80 2.83
CA GLU A 188 18.14 -11.51 1.45
C GLU A 188 17.30 -10.42 0.77
N ALA A 189 16.14 -10.08 1.34
CA ALA A 189 15.28 -9.01 0.83
C ALA A 189 16.02 -7.66 0.74
N ASP A 190 16.81 -7.30 1.76
CA ASP A 190 17.63 -6.09 1.76
C ASP A 190 18.54 -6.02 0.53
N ARG A 191 19.31 -7.09 0.33
CA ARG A 191 20.29 -7.16 -0.74
C ARG A 191 19.64 -7.15 -2.11
N PHE A 192 18.52 -7.85 -2.25
CA PHE A 192 17.75 -7.85 -3.47
C PHE A 192 17.21 -6.44 -3.81
N LEU A 193 16.65 -5.73 -2.83
CA LEU A 193 16.14 -4.36 -3.01
C LEU A 193 17.28 -3.36 -3.31
N GLN A 194 18.46 -3.55 -2.70
CA GLN A 194 19.66 -2.76 -3.03
C GLN A 194 20.14 -3.01 -4.46
N LEU A 195 20.12 -4.26 -4.94
CA LEU A 195 20.46 -4.59 -6.33
C LEU A 195 19.45 -3.98 -7.30
N PHE A 196 18.16 -3.99 -6.95
CA PHE A 196 17.13 -3.34 -7.74
C PHE A 196 17.34 -1.82 -7.80
N GLN A 197 17.65 -1.17 -6.67
CA GLN A 197 17.99 0.25 -6.65
C GLN A 197 19.22 0.55 -7.53
N ASP A 198 20.29 -0.25 -7.41
CA ASP A 198 21.50 -0.09 -8.22
C ASP A 198 21.21 -0.27 -9.71
N TYR A 199 20.29 -1.17 -10.07
CA TYR A 199 19.81 -1.37 -11.44
C TYR A 199 19.08 -0.12 -11.95
N LEU A 200 18.13 0.41 -11.18
CA LEU A 200 17.39 1.62 -11.56
C LEU A 200 18.33 2.81 -11.78
N VAL A 201 19.35 2.96 -10.93
CA VAL A 201 20.31 4.08 -11.02
C VAL A 201 21.32 3.88 -12.16
N ARG A 202 21.83 2.67 -12.38
CA ARG A 202 22.93 2.44 -13.34
C ARG A 202 22.45 2.07 -14.74
N VAL A 203 21.39 1.28 -14.84
CA VAL A 203 20.87 0.78 -16.11
C VAL A 203 19.78 1.71 -16.63
N GLU A 204 18.75 1.98 -15.83
CA GLU A 204 17.64 2.86 -16.22
C GLU A 204 17.96 4.35 -16.04
N ARG A 205 19.07 4.69 -15.38
CA ARG A 205 19.51 6.08 -15.10
C ARG A 205 18.45 6.91 -14.37
N LEU A 206 17.61 6.26 -13.58
CA LEU A 206 16.58 6.88 -12.76
C LEU A 206 17.18 7.38 -11.45
N GLN A 207 16.70 8.53 -10.98
CA GLN A 207 17.09 9.07 -9.68
C GLN A 207 16.21 8.44 -8.60
N VAL A 208 16.68 7.30 -8.07
CA VAL A 208 15.97 6.53 -7.05
C VAL A 208 16.84 6.32 -5.80
N ARG A 209 16.23 6.55 -4.64
CA ARG A 209 16.81 6.36 -3.31
C ARG A 209 16.01 5.30 -2.56
N LEU A 210 16.71 4.43 -1.85
CA LEU A 210 16.14 3.43 -0.95
C LEU A 210 16.40 3.85 0.50
N ASP A 211 15.32 4.07 1.25
CA ASP A 211 15.35 4.29 2.69
C ASP A 211 14.91 3.04 3.44
N GLN A 212 15.47 2.86 4.62
CA GLN A 212 15.22 1.70 5.46
C GLN A 212 14.96 2.12 6.90
N LYS A 213 13.85 1.66 7.47
CA LYS A 213 13.48 1.87 8.87
C LYS A 213 13.30 0.52 9.53
N ARG A 214 14.17 0.19 10.48
CA ARG A 214 14.07 -1.05 11.26
C ARG A 214 13.06 -0.86 12.38
N THR A 215 12.17 -1.82 12.54
CA THR A 215 11.10 -1.83 13.54
C THR A 215 11.33 -2.99 14.51
N GLU A 216 10.36 -3.27 15.39
CA GLU A 216 10.50 -4.35 16.39
C GLU A 216 10.43 -5.73 15.73
N HIS A 217 9.63 -5.87 14.67
CA HIS A 217 9.35 -7.14 14.02
C HIS A 217 9.65 -7.16 12.51
N GLY A 218 10.27 -6.10 11.97
CA GLY A 218 10.47 -5.97 10.53
C GLY A 218 11.40 -4.84 10.09
N VAL A 219 11.40 -4.63 8.78
CA VAL A 219 12.04 -3.50 8.12
C VAL A 219 11.07 -2.91 7.11
N VAL A 220 10.86 -1.60 7.21
CA VAL A 220 10.13 -0.81 6.21
C VAL A 220 11.14 -0.29 5.19
N TYR A 221 10.91 -0.63 3.92
CA TYR A 221 11.66 -0.13 2.78
C TYR A 221 10.84 0.92 2.04
N GLU A 222 11.43 2.08 1.80
CA GLU A 222 10.81 3.21 1.10
C GLU A 222 11.63 3.58 -0.13
N PHE A 223 11.02 3.52 -1.31
CA PHE A 223 11.66 3.96 -2.55
C PHE A 223 11.21 5.37 -2.90
N HIS A 224 12.16 6.28 -2.98
CA HIS A 224 11.96 7.69 -3.28
C HIS A 224 12.56 7.99 -4.65
N GLY A 225 11.83 8.71 -5.51
CA GLY A 225 12.39 9.11 -6.79
C GLY A 225 11.37 9.77 -7.71
N HIS A 226 11.87 10.41 -8.75
CA HIS A 226 11.04 11.03 -9.78
C HIS A 226 10.68 9.95 -10.80
N PRO A 227 9.41 9.54 -10.92
CA PRO A 227 9.02 8.61 -11.98
C PRO A 227 9.30 9.26 -13.34
N PRO A 228 9.83 8.53 -14.32
CA PRO A 228 10.09 9.08 -15.64
C PRO A 228 8.79 9.58 -16.27
N GLU A 229 8.83 10.76 -16.90
CA GLU A 229 7.71 11.32 -17.67
C GLU A 229 7.38 10.39 -18.84
N GLY A 230 6.42 9.48 -18.63
CA GLY A 230 5.98 8.53 -19.63
C GLY A 230 5.90 7.10 -19.13
N GLN A 231 4.78 6.76 -18.48
CA GLN A 231 4.10 5.46 -18.51
C GLN A 231 4.88 4.15 -18.26
N ARG A 232 6.10 4.18 -17.70
CA ARG A 232 6.71 2.97 -17.11
C ARG A 232 6.46 2.95 -15.61
N SER A 233 5.66 1.99 -15.17
CA SER A 233 5.42 1.73 -13.76
C SER A 233 6.66 1.07 -13.16
N LEU A 234 7.01 1.36 -11.91
CA LEU A 234 8.05 0.59 -11.21
C LEU A 234 7.77 -0.92 -11.21
N VAL A 235 6.50 -1.32 -11.36
CA VAL A 235 6.11 -2.72 -11.51
C VAL A 235 6.71 -3.34 -12.77
N SER A 236 6.73 -2.61 -13.90
CA SER A 236 7.35 -3.11 -15.12
C SER A 236 8.87 -3.12 -15.01
N GLU A 237 9.47 -2.08 -14.42
CA GLU A 237 10.93 -2.02 -14.22
C GLU A 237 11.44 -3.13 -13.30
N PHE A 238 10.63 -3.50 -12.31
CA PHE A 238 10.94 -4.66 -11.49
C PHE A 238 10.83 -5.97 -12.28
N GLY A 239 9.80 -6.12 -13.11
CA GLY A 239 9.65 -7.29 -13.97
C GLY A 239 10.88 -7.50 -14.86
N ASP A 240 11.34 -6.41 -15.50
CA ASP A 240 12.56 -6.39 -16.31
C ASP A 240 13.79 -6.76 -15.47
N PHE A 241 13.94 -6.19 -14.26
CA PHE A 241 15.03 -6.53 -13.35
C PHE A 241 15.02 -8.01 -12.95
N SER A 242 13.86 -8.58 -12.62
CA SER A 242 13.71 -9.99 -12.28
C SER A 242 14.08 -10.91 -13.44
N GLU A 243 13.66 -10.55 -14.66
CA GLU A 243 14.04 -11.29 -15.86
C GLU A 243 15.55 -11.21 -16.12
N LEU A 244 16.14 -10.02 -15.98
CA LEU A 244 17.57 -9.83 -16.13
C LEU A 244 18.37 -10.65 -15.09
N MET A 245 17.91 -10.70 -13.84
CA MET A 245 18.51 -11.53 -12.78
C MET A 245 18.48 -13.03 -13.11
N ARG A 246 17.46 -13.48 -13.85
CA ARG A 246 17.38 -14.87 -14.37
C ARG A 246 18.36 -15.09 -15.53
N LEU A 247 18.49 -14.12 -16.43
CA LEU A 247 19.44 -14.21 -17.54
C LEU A 247 20.89 -14.25 -17.02
N PHE A 248 21.23 -13.46 -16.01
CA PHE A 248 22.55 -13.54 -15.37
C PHE A 248 22.92 -14.93 -14.81
N GLN A 249 21.93 -15.77 -14.54
CA GLN A 249 22.14 -17.15 -14.08
C GLN A 249 22.24 -18.15 -15.24
N SER A 250 21.43 -17.97 -16.28
CA SER A 250 21.26 -18.94 -17.38
C SER A 250 22.09 -18.63 -18.61
N ASP A 251 22.13 -17.36 -19.02
CA ASP A 251 22.80 -16.89 -20.22
C ASP A 251 23.34 -15.45 -20.04
N VAL A 252 24.65 -15.37 -19.80
CA VAL A 252 25.37 -14.12 -19.57
C VAL A 252 25.46 -13.28 -20.86
N GLU A 253 25.46 -13.91 -22.03
CA GLU A 253 25.53 -13.20 -23.32
C GLU A 253 24.18 -12.53 -23.64
N ALA A 254 23.07 -13.23 -23.37
CA ALA A 254 21.73 -12.66 -23.50
C ALA A 254 21.52 -11.48 -22.54
N ALA A 255 21.96 -11.60 -21.28
CA ALA A 255 21.89 -10.49 -20.32
C ALA A 255 22.73 -9.27 -20.77
N ALA A 256 23.91 -9.51 -21.35
CA ALA A 256 24.75 -8.44 -21.88
C ALA A 256 24.08 -7.72 -23.07
N ALA A 257 23.37 -8.44 -23.94
CA ALA A 257 22.63 -7.87 -25.05
C ALA A 257 21.45 -6.99 -24.56
N GLU A 258 20.76 -7.40 -23.50
CA GLU A 258 19.67 -6.63 -22.92
C GLU A 258 20.17 -5.33 -22.28
N VAL A 259 21.25 -5.37 -21.50
CA VAL A 259 21.88 -4.16 -20.94
C VAL A 259 22.44 -3.25 -22.05
N ALA A 260 22.96 -3.83 -23.14
CA ALA A 260 23.44 -3.08 -24.29
C ALA A 260 22.32 -2.33 -25.02
N SER A 261 21.13 -2.92 -25.13
CA SER A 261 19.96 -2.29 -25.75
C SER A 261 19.50 -1.02 -25.03
N LYS A 262 19.86 -0.87 -23.74
CA LYS A 262 19.53 0.28 -22.89
C LYS A 262 20.59 1.40 -22.94
N GLY A 263 21.59 1.30 -23.83
CA GLY A 263 22.53 2.39 -24.13
C GLY A 263 23.72 2.51 -23.17
N ALA A 264 24.10 1.41 -22.51
CA ALA A 264 25.33 1.32 -21.72
C ALA A 264 26.58 1.17 -22.61
N SER A 265 27.73 1.70 -22.18
CA SER A 265 28.99 1.54 -22.92
C SER A 265 29.56 0.12 -22.77
N ALA A 266 30.34 -0.36 -23.76
CA ALA A 266 30.88 -1.73 -23.75
C ALA A 266 31.66 -2.10 -22.47
N GLN A 267 32.41 -1.14 -21.90
CA GLN A 267 33.15 -1.35 -20.64
C GLN A 267 32.25 -1.32 -19.39
N GLU A 268 31.16 -0.56 -19.40
CA GLU A 268 30.18 -0.55 -18.33
C GLU A 268 29.34 -1.83 -18.35
N ILE A 269 28.96 -2.31 -19.54
CA ILE A 269 28.23 -3.57 -19.72
C ILE A 269 29.03 -4.72 -19.11
N GLU A 270 30.31 -4.88 -19.46
CA GLU A 270 31.13 -5.96 -18.92
C GLU A 270 31.24 -5.90 -17.38
N ARG A 271 31.38 -4.69 -16.81
CA ARG A 271 31.44 -4.49 -15.35
C ARG A 271 30.10 -4.79 -14.67
N ILE A 272 28.99 -4.30 -15.22
CA ILE A 272 27.64 -4.54 -14.70
C ILE A 272 27.34 -6.03 -14.76
N VAL A 273 27.50 -6.65 -15.93
CA VAL A 273 27.23 -8.08 -16.14
C VAL A 273 28.07 -8.95 -15.20
N THR A 274 29.36 -8.68 -15.07
CA THR A 274 30.23 -9.48 -14.18
C THR A 274 29.83 -9.34 -12.71
N ARG A 275 29.52 -8.11 -12.26
CA ARG A 275 29.09 -7.86 -10.88
C ARG A 275 27.73 -8.48 -10.59
N TYR A 276 26.74 -8.23 -11.43
CA TYR A 276 25.38 -8.71 -11.23
C TYR A 276 25.29 -10.23 -11.36
N ALA A 277 26.02 -10.86 -12.29
CA ALA A 277 26.08 -12.32 -12.37
C ALA A 277 26.69 -12.97 -11.13
N LYS A 278 27.74 -12.36 -10.55
CA LYS A 278 28.31 -12.85 -9.29
C LYS A 278 27.33 -12.68 -8.13
N GLU A 279 26.67 -11.52 -8.03
CA GLU A 279 25.69 -11.25 -6.99
C GLU A 279 24.45 -12.13 -7.12
N ALA A 280 23.95 -12.37 -8.34
CA ALA A 280 22.83 -13.27 -8.61
C ALA A 280 23.11 -14.71 -8.16
N ARG A 281 24.30 -15.25 -8.49
CA ARG A 281 24.72 -16.60 -8.04
C ARG A 281 24.87 -16.68 -6.52
N ARG A 282 25.38 -15.62 -5.90
CA ARG A 282 25.53 -15.57 -4.44
C ARG A 282 24.17 -15.49 -3.75
N LEU A 283 23.31 -14.58 -4.19
CA LEU A 283 21.94 -14.45 -3.71
C LEU A 283 21.19 -15.78 -3.82
N GLN A 284 21.34 -16.50 -4.93
CA GLN A 284 20.73 -17.81 -5.11
C GLN A 284 21.19 -18.84 -4.06
N LEU A 285 22.49 -18.90 -3.79
CA LEU A 285 23.06 -19.79 -2.80
C LEU A 285 22.59 -19.42 -1.39
N ASP A 286 22.51 -18.12 -1.10
CA ASP A 286 22.04 -17.60 0.19
C ASP A 286 20.55 -17.92 0.40
N LEU A 287 19.69 -17.67 -0.61
CA LEU A 287 18.27 -18.07 -0.62
C LEU A 287 18.07 -19.56 -0.39
N ARG A 288 18.95 -20.41 -0.95
CA ARG A 288 18.93 -21.87 -0.73
C ARG A 288 19.20 -22.21 0.72
N HIS A 289 20.27 -21.68 1.28
CA HIS A 289 20.66 -21.97 2.66
C HIS A 289 19.64 -21.45 3.66
N GLU A 290 19.02 -20.31 3.40
CA GLU A 290 17.94 -19.79 4.24
C GLU A 290 16.68 -20.68 4.15
N ALA A 291 16.34 -21.17 2.97
CA ALA A 291 15.24 -22.12 2.79
C ALA A 291 15.51 -23.45 3.55
N GLU A 292 16.73 -23.96 3.49
CA GLU A 292 17.16 -25.15 4.25
C GLU A 292 17.08 -24.91 5.77
N ALA A 293 17.59 -23.76 6.25
CA ALA A 293 17.52 -23.39 7.66
C ALA A 293 16.08 -23.25 8.14
N LYS A 294 15.21 -22.62 7.34
CA LYS A 294 13.78 -22.50 7.63
C LYS A 294 13.06 -23.84 7.64
N SER A 295 13.39 -24.74 6.72
CA SER A 295 12.87 -26.11 6.72
C SER A 295 13.19 -26.86 8.02
N VAL A 296 14.40 -26.69 8.55
CA VAL A 296 14.80 -27.27 9.84
C VAL A 296 14.02 -26.61 10.99
N ALA A 297 13.92 -25.28 11.01
CA ALA A 297 13.18 -24.56 12.05
C ALA A 297 11.70 -24.97 12.12
N ILE A 298 11.04 -25.05 10.95
CA ILE A 298 9.65 -25.52 10.82
C ILE A 298 9.51 -26.93 11.38
N ARG A 299 10.44 -27.85 11.04
CA ARG A 299 10.41 -29.23 11.55
C ARG A 299 10.52 -29.29 13.06
N HIS A 300 11.49 -28.59 13.66
CA HIS A 300 11.62 -28.57 15.12
C HIS A 300 10.38 -27.99 15.81
N ARG A 301 9.77 -26.94 15.24
CA ARG A 301 8.53 -26.37 15.80
C ARG A 301 7.37 -27.35 15.70
N LEU A 302 7.20 -28.02 14.57
CA LEU A 302 6.20 -29.09 14.42
C LEU A 302 6.46 -30.25 15.37
N GLU A 303 7.72 -30.63 15.59
CA GLU A 303 8.10 -31.66 16.57
C GLU A 303 7.66 -31.27 17.98
N SER A 304 7.84 -30.00 18.36
CA SER A 304 7.38 -29.50 19.66
C SER A 304 5.85 -29.44 19.77
N GLU A 305 5.16 -28.90 18.77
CA GLU A 305 3.69 -28.70 18.76
C GLU A 305 2.94 -30.02 18.67
N LEU A 306 3.48 -30.99 17.93
CA LEU A 306 2.84 -32.30 17.73
C LEU A 306 3.26 -33.33 18.78
N MET A 307 4.21 -33.01 19.67
CA MET A 307 4.68 -33.95 20.70
C MET A 307 3.53 -34.45 21.58
N ASP A 308 2.56 -33.58 21.89
CA ASP A 308 1.40 -33.89 22.71
C ASP A 308 0.37 -34.79 21.98
N LEU A 309 0.46 -34.92 20.66
CA LEU A 309 -0.49 -35.66 19.83
C LEU A 309 0.00 -37.06 19.42
N ASP A 310 1.19 -37.45 19.89
CA ASP A 310 1.89 -38.73 19.66
C ASP A 310 1.87 -39.20 18.18
N PRO A 311 2.53 -38.46 17.27
CA PRO A 311 2.58 -38.78 15.85
C PRO A 311 3.37 -40.07 15.57
N SER A 312 2.80 -40.92 14.73
CA SER A 312 3.46 -42.14 14.25
C SER A 312 4.66 -41.83 13.33
N PRO A 313 5.62 -42.76 13.18
CA PRO A 313 6.76 -42.59 12.28
C PRO A 313 6.37 -42.35 10.80
N LYS A 314 5.20 -42.83 10.37
CA LYS A 314 4.68 -42.59 9.02
C LYS A 314 4.14 -41.17 8.85
N GLU A 315 3.45 -40.65 9.87
CA GLU A 315 2.96 -39.26 9.89
C GLU A 315 4.15 -38.27 9.84
N TRP A 316 5.26 -38.57 10.50
CA TRP A 316 6.49 -37.75 10.43
C TRP A 316 7.11 -37.65 9.04
N ILE A 317 7.08 -38.75 8.28
CA ILE A 317 7.56 -38.77 6.89
C ILE A 317 6.65 -37.91 6.00
N GLU A 318 5.33 -38.00 6.18
CA GLU A 318 4.36 -37.18 5.45
C GLU A 318 4.49 -35.70 5.79
N ILE A 319 4.66 -35.35 7.08
CA ILE A 319 4.90 -33.97 7.53
C ILE A 319 6.19 -33.41 6.93
N SER A 320 7.28 -34.17 6.97
CA SER A 320 8.57 -33.73 6.38
C SER A 320 8.46 -33.45 4.89
N LYS A 321 7.68 -34.27 4.18
CA LYS A 321 7.39 -34.06 2.75
C LYS A 321 6.55 -32.81 2.54
N LEU A 322 5.54 -32.58 3.38
CA LEU A 322 4.66 -31.41 3.32
C LEU A 322 5.44 -30.11 3.58
N VAL A 323 6.33 -30.09 4.59
CA VAL A 323 7.22 -28.95 4.86
C VAL A 323 8.10 -28.65 3.65
N THR A 324 8.72 -29.67 3.07
CA THR A 324 9.62 -29.49 1.92
C THR A 324 8.87 -28.97 0.69
N GLN A 325 7.62 -29.40 0.48
CA GLN A 325 6.77 -28.93 -0.62
C GLN A 325 6.15 -27.55 -0.39
N SER A 326 6.04 -27.10 0.85
CA SER A 326 5.43 -25.81 1.20
C SER A 326 6.41 -24.65 1.14
N ILE A 327 7.71 -24.94 1.15
CA ILE A 327 8.76 -23.93 0.94
C ILE A 327 8.75 -23.56 -0.55
N PRO A 328 8.50 -22.29 -0.91
CA PRO A 328 8.39 -21.90 -2.30
C PRO A 328 9.68 -22.20 -3.07
N SER A 329 9.54 -22.65 -4.32
CA SER A 329 10.70 -23.00 -5.12
C SER A 329 11.48 -21.74 -5.52
N MET A 330 12.80 -21.87 -5.59
CA MET A 330 13.74 -20.77 -5.88
C MET A 330 13.45 -20.06 -7.21
N SER A 331 12.83 -20.77 -8.16
CA SER A 331 12.38 -20.22 -9.43
C SER A 331 11.16 -19.30 -9.25
N GLU A 332 10.20 -19.66 -8.40
CA GLU A 332 9.01 -18.83 -8.14
C GLU A 332 9.34 -17.56 -7.34
N ALA A 333 10.38 -17.60 -6.50
CA ALA A 333 10.86 -16.45 -5.73
C ALA A 333 11.44 -15.32 -6.60
N ILE A 334 12.00 -15.68 -7.76
CA ILE A 334 12.69 -14.76 -8.68
C ILE A 334 11.80 -14.40 -9.89
N ILE A 335 10.89 -15.30 -10.31
CA ILE A 335 10.09 -15.19 -11.55
C ILE A 335 8.75 -14.44 -11.37
N GLY A 336 8.29 -14.24 -10.13
CA GLY A 336 7.02 -13.54 -9.89
C GLY A 336 7.20 -12.06 -9.57
N ASP A 337 6.21 -11.27 -9.99
CA ASP A 337 5.78 -9.94 -9.51
C ASP A 337 6.60 -9.38 -8.32
N PRO A 338 7.04 -8.10 -8.32
CA PRO A 338 7.85 -7.39 -7.30
C PRO A 338 7.76 -7.74 -5.82
N LEU A 339 6.71 -8.45 -5.46
CA LEU A 339 6.08 -8.55 -4.18
C LEU A 339 5.90 -10.02 -3.78
N TYR A 340 6.58 -10.99 -4.44
CA TYR A 340 6.65 -12.39 -3.99
C TYR A 340 7.45 -12.55 -2.68
N LEU A 341 8.50 -11.75 -2.50
CA LEU A 341 9.17 -11.56 -1.20
C LEU A 341 8.24 -10.91 -0.14
N GLY A 342 7.07 -10.41 -0.55
CA GLY A 342 6.04 -9.79 0.28
C GLY A 342 4.74 -10.60 0.42
N ARG A 343 4.50 -11.65 -0.37
CA ARG A 343 3.23 -12.42 -0.37
C ARG A 343 3.14 -13.48 0.72
N PRO A 344 2.13 -13.46 1.61
CA PRO A 344 1.94 -14.60 2.49
C PRO A 344 1.79 -15.85 1.62
N THR A 345 2.54 -16.92 1.92
CA THR A 345 2.27 -18.21 1.27
C THR A 345 0.81 -18.53 1.54
N GLN A 346 0.03 -18.75 0.48
CA GLN A 346 -1.35 -19.14 0.63
C GLN A 346 -1.37 -20.40 1.51
N PRO A 347 -2.26 -20.48 2.51
CA PRO A 347 -2.49 -21.72 3.22
C PRO A 347 -2.81 -22.78 2.18
N LEU A 348 -2.25 -23.99 2.34
CA LEU A 348 -2.36 -25.10 1.39
C LEU A 348 -3.81 -25.26 0.90
N GLY A 349 -4.14 -24.65 -0.24
CA GLY A 349 -5.26 -25.08 -1.05
C GLY A 349 -4.94 -26.49 -1.56
N PRO A 350 -5.96 -27.32 -1.87
CA PRO A 350 -5.73 -28.64 -2.41
C PRO A 350 -4.90 -28.49 -3.68
N SER A 351 -3.63 -28.90 -3.60
CA SER A 351 -2.73 -28.86 -4.74
C SER A 351 -3.34 -29.73 -5.85
N THR A 352 -3.17 -29.28 -7.09
CA THR A 352 -3.60 -30.02 -8.30
C THR A 352 -2.87 -31.36 -8.50
N THR A 353 -2.05 -31.76 -7.54
CA THR A 353 -1.59 -33.14 -7.35
C THR A 353 -2.49 -33.83 -6.32
N ASN A 354 -3.37 -34.72 -6.79
CA ASN A 354 -4.12 -35.67 -5.96
C ASN A 354 -3.16 -36.57 -5.15
N ILE A 355 -2.61 -36.05 -4.05
CA ILE A 355 -1.87 -36.81 -3.06
C ILE A 355 -2.83 -36.96 -1.88
N THR A 356 -3.35 -38.18 -1.71
CA THR A 356 -4.17 -38.52 -0.55
C THR A 356 -3.24 -38.63 0.65
N TYR A 357 -3.09 -37.54 1.42
CA TYR A 357 -2.39 -37.56 2.70
C TYR A 357 -3.27 -38.25 3.74
N ASN A 358 -2.74 -39.25 4.44
CA ASN A 358 -3.50 -39.99 5.44
C ASN A 358 -3.18 -39.45 6.84
N LEU A 359 -3.29 -38.14 6.98
CA LEU A 359 -3.09 -37.41 8.24
C LEU A 359 -4.45 -37.22 8.93
N ARG A 360 -4.45 -37.35 10.26
CA ARG A 360 -5.62 -36.98 11.08
C ARG A 360 -5.96 -35.49 10.82
N PRO A 361 -7.22 -35.09 10.61
CA PRO A 361 -7.59 -33.70 10.23
C PRO A 361 -7.08 -32.62 11.19
N GLN A 362 -6.97 -32.92 12.49
CA GLN A 362 -6.45 -32.02 13.52
C GLN A 362 -4.96 -31.69 13.32
N PHE A 363 -4.19 -32.60 12.71
CA PHE A 363 -2.79 -32.37 12.36
C PHE A 363 -2.68 -31.47 11.14
N ILE A 364 -3.54 -31.64 10.13
CA ILE A 364 -3.46 -30.87 8.88
C ILE A 364 -3.63 -29.37 9.16
N SER A 365 -4.60 -28.99 9.99
CA SER A 365 -4.82 -27.59 10.35
C SER A 365 -3.66 -27.01 11.16
N SER A 366 -3.16 -27.74 12.15
CA SER A 366 -2.02 -27.30 12.99
C SER A 366 -0.73 -27.18 12.17
N VAL A 367 -0.40 -28.21 11.39
CA VAL A 367 0.78 -28.25 10.53
C VAL A 367 0.73 -27.12 9.50
N SER A 368 -0.41 -26.90 8.84
CA SER A 368 -0.53 -25.83 7.83
C SER A 368 -0.42 -24.44 8.46
N SER A 369 -0.94 -24.23 9.67
CA SER A 369 -0.83 -22.95 10.40
C SER A 369 0.63 -22.67 10.77
N VAL A 370 1.31 -23.63 11.40
CA VAL A 370 2.71 -23.48 11.83
C VAL A 370 3.63 -23.23 10.63
N ILE A 371 3.44 -23.96 9.53
CA ILE A 371 4.19 -23.74 8.29
C ILE A 371 3.95 -22.33 7.74
N ALA A 372 2.69 -21.90 7.64
CA ALA A 372 2.36 -20.58 7.13
C ALA A 372 2.93 -19.46 8.02
N GLU A 373 2.85 -19.60 9.34
CA GLU A 373 3.38 -18.61 10.29
C GLU A 373 4.91 -18.47 10.22
N GLU A 374 5.61 -19.60 10.11
CA GLU A 374 7.06 -19.64 10.00
C GLU A 374 7.58 -19.07 8.68
N ILE A 375 6.85 -19.31 7.60
CA ILE A 375 7.18 -18.79 6.27
C ILE A 375 6.92 -17.28 6.21
N ASN A 376 5.79 -16.83 6.76
CA ASN A 376 5.36 -15.43 6.66
C ASN A 376 5.96 -14.53 7.75
N GLY A 377 6.61 -15.11 8.76
CA GLY A 377 7.24 -14.38 9.85
C GLY A 377 6.25 -13.68 10.78
N ASN A 378 5.01 -14.14 10.81
CA ASN A 378 3.90 -13.50 11.54
C ASN A 378 3.46 -14.33 12.75
N GLN A 379 4.39 -15.04 13.39
CA GLN A 379 4.14 -15.88 14.58
C GLN A 379 3.56 -15.11 15.77
N HIS A 380 3.78 -13.81 15.81
CA HIS A 380 3.30 -12.91 16.86
C HIS A 380 1.92 -12.30 16.55
N PHE A 381 1.31 -12.66 15.41
CA PHE A 381 0.05 -12.09 15.00
C PHE A 381 -1.12 -12.71 15.75
N GLU A 382 -2.01 -11.85 16.24
CA GLU A 382 -3.32 -12.26 16.72
C GLU A 382 -4.21 -12.79 15.56
N PRO A 383 -5.21 -13.64 15.83
CA PRO A 383 -6.09 -14.23 14.80
C PRO A 383 -6.72 -13.22 13.85
N GLU A 384 -7.05 -12.04 14.36
CA GLU A 384 -7.62 -10.94 13.60
C GLU A 384 -6.68 -10.45 12.50
N HIS A 385 -5.36 -10.38 12.74
CA HIS A 385 -4.39 -10.00 11.72
C HIS A 385 -4.31 -11.04 10.60
N HIS A 386 -4.38 -12.34 10.92
CA HIS A 386 -4.42 -13.39 9.91
C HIS A 386 -5.66 -13.27 9.04
N ARG A 387 -6.81 -12.95 9.64
CA ARG A 387 -8.05 -12.71 8.90
C ARG A 387 -7.94 -11.49 7.98
N LEU A 388 -7.29 -10.42 8.43
CA LEU A 388 -7.03 -9.23 7.59
C LEU A 388 -6.14 -9.55 6.40
N LEU A 389 -5.07 -10.33 6.59
CA LEU A 389 -4.20 -10.77 5.50
C LEU A 389 -4.95 -11.64 4.49
N GLU A 390 -5.81 -12.55 4.96
CA GLU A 390 -6.64 -13.38 4.10
C GLU A 390 -7.60 -12.53 3.25
N LEU A 391 -8.29 -11.57 3.87
CA LEU A 391 -9.20 -10.66 3.19
C LEU A 391 -8.48 -9.78 2.16
N ALA A 392 -7.31 -9.24 2.52
CA ALA A 392 -6.47 -8.46 1.61
C ALA A 392 -6.04 -9.30 0.39
N SER A 393 -5.69 -10.57 0.59
CA SER A 393 -5.32 -11.48 -0.49
C SER A 393 -6.49 -11.83 -1.41
N GLN A 394 -7.68 -12.10 -0.83
CA GLN A 394 -8.86 -12.52 -1.58
C GLN A 394 -9.56 -11.36 -2.31
N HIS A 395 -9.60 -10.17 -1.69
CA HIS A 395 -10.41 -9.06 -2.18
C HIS A 395 -9.65 -7.75 -2.43
N GLY A 396 -8.34 -7.69 -2.15
CA GLY A 396 -7.54 -6.48 -2.31
C GLY A 396 -7.22 -6.10 -3.77
N GLY A 397 -7.35 -7.03 -4.72
CA GLY A 397 -7.05 -6.77 -6.14
C GLY A 397 -5.64 -6.20 -6.35
N SER A 398 -5.53 -5.08 -7.07
CA SER A 398 -4.25 -4.37 -7.27
C SER A 398 -3.67 -3.76 -6.00
N ARG A 399 -4.48 -3.57 -4.95
CA ARG A 399 -4.08 -2.99 -3.66
C ARG A 399 -3.74 -4.03 -2.59
N ALA A 400 -3.81 -5.33 -2.92
CA ALA A 400 -3.57 -6.40 -1.95
C ALA A 400 -2.25 -6.21 -1.18
N LYS A 401 -1.21 -5.71 -1.85
CA LYS A 401 0.14 -5.51 -1.31
C LYS A 401 0.29 -4.31 -0.40
N GLU A 402 -0.37 -3.23 -0.80
CA GLU A 402 -0.50 -2.04 0.03
C GLU A 402 -1.24 -2.39 1.33
N LEU A 403 -2.31 -3.19 1.24
CA LEU A 403 -3.08 -3.65 2.39
C LEU A 403 -2.31 -4.63 3.26
N GLU A 404 -1.58 -5.59 2.67
CA GLU A 404 -0.67 -6.49 3.41
C GLU A 404 0.34 -5.68 4.23
N THR A 405 1.02 -4.71 3.61
CA THR A 405 1.96 -3.80 4.28
C THR A 405 1.28 -3.06 5.43
N ALA A 406 0.06 -2.55 5.21
CA ALA A 406 -0.70 -1.88 6.25
C ALA A 406 -1.04 -2.79 7.44
N VAL A 407 -1.33 -4.08 7.22
CA VAL A 407 -1.57 -5.04 8.33
C VAL A 407 -0.31 -5.20 9.17
N TYR A 408 0.85 -5.36 8.53
CA TYR A 408 2.12 -5.48 9.25
C TYR A 408 2.48 -4.21 10.01
N GLU A 409 2.28 -3.03 9.40
CA GLU A 409 2.55 -1.75 10.06
C GLU A 409 1.66 -1.53 11.28
N VAL A 410 0.38 -1.90 11.24
CA VAL A 410 -0.52 -1.78 12.39
C VAL A 410 -0.09 -2.71 13.53
N ALA A 411 0.32 -3.93 13.19
CA ALA A 411 0.73 -4.96 14.15
C ALA A 411 2.06 -4.63 14.85
N ASP A 412 3.02 -4.00 14.16
CA ASP A 412 4.33 -3.64 14.71
C ASP A 412 4.28 -2.31 15.48
N LYS A 413 4.47 -2.38 16.80
CA LYS A 413 4.47 -1.21 17.69
C LYS A 413 5.71 -0.32 17.54
N GLY A 414 6.78 -0.83 16.92
CA GLY A 414 8.00 -0.11 16.59
C GLY A 414 7.87 0.79 15.35
N VAL A 415 6.79 0.68 14.58
CA VAL A 415 6.49 1.61 13.48
C VAL A 415 6.02 2.95 14.04
N GLU A 416 6.40 4.06 13.37
CA GLU A 416 6.01 5.41 13.78
C GLU A 416 4.48 5.55 13.87
N LYS A 417 4.00 6.28 14.89
CA LYS A 417 2.54 6.41 15.15
C LYS A 417 1.76 6.96 13.95
N VAL A 418 2.38 7.85 13.17
CA VAL A 418 1.78 8.46 11.98
C VAL A 418 1.59 7.42 10.88
N ASP A 419 2.61 6.61 10.61
CA ASP A 419 2.56 5.52 9.65
C ASP A 419 1.52 4.47 10.06
N ARG A 420 1.50 4.09 11.35
CA ARG A 420 0.47 3.16 11.88
C ARG A 420 -0.94 3.72 11.73
N LEU A 421 -1.14 5.02 11.96
CA LEU A 421 -2.44 5.68 11.78
C LEU A 421 -2.87 5.67 10.31
N LYS A 422 -1.94 5.90 9.38
CA LYS A 422 -2.20 5.82 7.94
C LYS A 422 -2.60 4.41 7.52
N ALA A 423 -1.84 3.41 7.95
CA ALA A 423 -2.13 2.00 7.73
C ALA A 423 -3.50 1.60 8.27
N LYS A 424 -3.84 2.05 9.48
CA LYS A 424 -5.17 1.88 10.09
C LYS A 424 -6.27 2.41 9.18
N GLN A 425 -6.18 3.66 8.72
CA GLN A 425 -7.25 4.25 7.90
C GLN A 425 -7.40 3.57 6.53
N LYS A 426 -6.29 3.11 5.94
CA LYS A 426 -6.33 2.31 4.70
C LYS A 426 -7.08 1.00 4.89
N LEU A 427 -6.82 0.29 5.99
CA LEU A 427 -7.52 -0.95 6.32
C LEU A 427 -8.98 -0.69 6.67
N THR A 428 -9.29 0.37 7.42
CA THR A 428 -10.68 0.77 7.71
C THR A 428 -11.46 1.03 6.43
N ALA A 429 -10.90 1.81 5.49
CA ALA A 429 -11.51 2.07 4.18
C ALA A 429 -11.83 0.77 3.43
N PHE A 430 -10.88 -0.17 3.44
CA PHE A 430 -11.01 -1.47 2.81
C PHE A 430 -12.11 -2.35 3.45
N LEU A 431 -12.13 -2.45 4.78
CA LEU A 431 -13.12 -3.24 5.51
C LEU A 431 -14.53 -2.69 5.34
N ILE A 432 -14.68 -1.36 5.36
CA ILE A 432 -15.95 -0.70 5.10
C ILE A 432 -16.45 -1.02 3.68
N GLU A 433 -15.58 -0.94 2.67
CA GLU A 433 -15.95 -1.27 1.28
C GLU A 433 -16.39 -2.75 1.16
N LEU A 434 -15.71 -3.67 1.85
CA LEU A 434 -16.06 -5.09 1.85
C LEU A 434 -17.34 -5.39 2.62
N GLY A 435 -17.53 -4.77 3.77
CA GLY A 435 -18.72 -4.94 4.61
C GLY A 435 -19.97 -4.52 3.85
N LYS A 436 -19.92 -3.47 3.03
CA LYS A 436 -21.02 -3.08 2.14
C LYS A 436 -21.37 -4.12 1.08
N LYS A 437 -20.35 -4.77 0.48
CA LYS A 437 -20.55 -5.73 -0.61
C LYS A 437 -21.06 -7.08 -0.13
N THR A 438 -20.69 -7.48 1.09
CA THR A 438 -20.94 -8.83 1.62
C THR A 438 -21.98 -8.86 2.74
N GLY A 439 -22.23 -7.74 3.41
CA GLY A 439 -23.18 -7.64 4.53
C GLY A 439 -22.77 -8.40 5.78
N ASP A 440 -21.52 -8.87 5.86
CA ASP A 440 -21.08 -9.78 6.93
C ASP A 440 -20.70 -9.01 8.21
N LEU A 441 -21.27 -9.46 9.33
CA LEU A 441 -21.06 -8.90 10.67
C LEU A 441 -19.60 -9.06 11.14
N ALA A 442 -18.86 -10.03 10.59
CA ALA A 442 -17.45 -10.27 10.89
C ALA A 442 -16.54 -9.06 10.56
N PHE A 443 -16.91 -8.25 9.55
CA PHE A 443 -16.13 -7.05 9.19
C PHE A 443 -16.22 -5.96 10.25
N GLY A 444 -17.35 -5.84 10.95
CA GLY A 444 -17.52 -4.89 12.05
C GLY A 444 -16.61 -5.22 13.24
N VAL A 445 -16.41 -6.51 13.54
CA VAL A 445 -15.49 -6.97 14.59
C VAL A 445 -14.05 -6.62 14.24
N LEU A 446 -13.64 -6.84 12.99
CA LEU A 446 -12.30 -6.48 12.51
C LEU A 446 -12.07 -4.97 12.49
N GLN A 447 -13.09 -4.18 12.17
CA GLN A 447 -13.01 -2.72 12.24
C GLN A 447 -12.78 -2.26 13.69
N SER A 448 -13.59 -2.73 14.64
CA SER A 448 -13.41 -2.41 16.07
C SER A 448 -12.08 -2.91 16.63
N TYR A 449 -11.53 -3.99 16.07
CA TYR A 449 -10.21 -4.47 16.43
C TYR A 449 -9.09 -3.52 15.98
N ILE A 450 -9.12 -3.08 14.72
CA ILE A 450 -8.16 -2.12 14.16
C ILE A 450 -8.20 -0.78 14.93
N GLU A 451 -9.39 -0.36 15.37
CA GLU A 451 -9.56 0.82 16.22
C GLU A 451 -8.84 0.70 17.58
N LYS A 452 -8.86 -0.49 18.19
CA LYS A 452 -8.21 -0.76 19.48
C LYS A 452 -6.68 -0.79 19.40
N GLN A 453 -6.10 -1.20 18.28
CA GLN A 453 -4.63 -1.37 18.13
C GLN A 453 -3.82 -0.07 18.28
N LEU A 454 -4.46 1.10 18.16
CA LEU A 454 -3.83 2.41 18.35
C LEU A 454 -4.27 3.14 19.63
N GLY A 455 -5.13 2.52 20.45
CA GLY A 455 -5.55 3.05 21.75
C GLY A 455 -6.24 4.41 21.66
N LEU A 456 -7.31 4.50 20.86
CA LEU A 456 -8.18 5.68 20.80
C LEU A 456 -9.41 5.57 21.70
#